data_AF-A0A2E6XAN9-F1
#
_entry.id   AF-A0A2E6XAN9-F1
#
_cell.length_a   1.000
_cell.length_b   1.000
_cell.length_c   1.000
_cell.angle_alpha   90.00
_cell.angle_beta   90.00
_cell.angle_gamma   90.00
#
_symmetry.space_group_name_H-M   'P 1'
#
loop_
_entity.id
_entity.type
_entity.pdbx_description
1 polymer ?
#
loop_
_entity_poly.entity_id
_entity_poly.type
_entity_poly.pdbx_seq_one_letter_code
_entity_poly.pdbx_strand_id
1 'polypeptide(L)'
;MGLSPFWRAGSSSTPPTLNSAKSARFRFSLKNKSVHFGLLASIFLFATGCSSHDQSTWQALGPVAQKQLDLFNVLLWVMVAVFIVVEGILLYAIIRYRKRPGQPRPPQLHGHTVLELTWTVIPTILVLALGVWSVFTLFDIDKPDDKDGEPLHVTVTGHQWWFEFEYPDAGNGKRITTANDLRIPVDVPISLTLLSDDVIHSFWVPNLAGKLDMIPTRSNEMWFQADSNKIDQALPVTISGQCAELCGLAHALMRFDVTIMDQSDFDSWVESYSPPPTSSPKAKAGQQVFAANCTLCHTINGADDPAQAESRLKGFLTGGDIVAVPAPNLTDLRTRQTLAAGIIELSETNLINWIRDPEEIKPGNYMSDKAIIYQNENGIADLSDQEISNLVSYLLNLP
;
A
#
# COMPACT_ATOMS: atom_id res chain seq x y z
N MET A 1 15.62 40.44 -58.31
CA MET A 1 14.46 41.20 -58.83
C MET A 1 14.00 42.17 -57.75
N GLY A 2 13.87 43.45 -58.07
CA GLY A 2 13.25 44.50 -57.24
C GLY A 2 14.19 45.10 -56.18
N LEU A 3 15.02 46.11 -56.48
CA LEU A 3 14.74 47.56 -56.55
C LEU A 3 14.80 48.27 -55.18
N SER A 4 15.45 49.43 -55.24
CA SER A 4 16.11 50.22 -54.20
C SER A 4 15.20 51.34 -53.61
N PRO A 5 15.71 52.49 -53.14
CA PRO A 5 15.73 52.95 -51.75
C PRO A 5 14.84 54.18 -51.50
N PHE A 6 14.64 54.60 -50.24
CA PHE A 6 14.21 55.97 -49.96
C PHE A 6 14.91 56.57 -48.74
N TRP A 7 15.72 57.59 -49.02
CA TRP A 7 16.23 58.57 -48.09
C TRP A 7 15.15 59.58 -47.69
N ARG A 8 15.20 60.08 -46.45
CA ARG A 8 14.86 61.47 -46.12
C ARG A 8 15.87 62.03 -45.12
N ALA A 9 16.37 63.22 -45.43
CA ALA A 9 17.28 64.03 -44.63
C ALA A 9 16.55 65.23 -44.01
N GLY A 10 17.13 65.80 -42.95
CA GLY A 10 16.79 67.09 -42.32
C GLY A 10 15.87 66.94 -41.10
N SER A 11 16.07 67.60 -39.95
CA SER A 11 16.82 68.82 -39.65
C SER A 11 17.15 68.93 -38.14
N SER A 12 18.06 69.86 -37.82
CA SER A 12 18.60 70.24 -36.51
C SER A 12 17.60 70.84 -35.52
N SER A 13 17.75 70.55 -34.22
CA SER A 13 17.75 71.57 -33.14
C SER A 13 18.21 71.00 -31.79
N THR A 14 18.74 71.92 -30.98
CA THR A 14 19.49 71.93 -29.70
C THR A 14 18.96 71.12 -28.49
N PRO A 15 19.81 70.89 -27.45
CA PRO A 15 19.53 69.96 -26.34
C PRO A 15 18.80 70.63 -25.17
N PRO A 16 18.10 69.85 -24.31
CA PRO A 16 17.82 70.30 -22.95
C PRO A 16 18.40 69.34 -21.89
N THR A 17 19.30 69.94 -21.10
CA THR A 17 19.33 69.97 -19.63
C THR A 17 19.15 68.67 -18.82
N LEU A 18 20.17 68.42 -17.98
CA LEU A 18 20.07 67.67 -16.74
C LEU A 18 18.89 68.18 -15.90
N ASN A 19 18.02 67.26 -15.44
CA ASN A 19 17.32 67.50 -14.18
C ASN A 19 16.87 66.24 -13.44
N SER A 20 17.29 66.22 -12.17
CA SER A 20 16.74 65.56 -10.98
C SER A 20 16.63 64.02 -10.94
N ALA A 21 17.42 63.46 -10.03
CA ALA A 21 17.16 62.19 -9.38
C ALA A 21 15.74 62.13 -8.81
N LYS A 22 14.97 61.10 -9.17
CA LYS A 22 13.81 60.65 -8.40
C LYS A 22 14.14 59.27 -7.82
N SER A 23 14.16 59.19 -6.50
CA SER A 23 14.24 57.92 -5.77
C SER A 23 13.04 57.04 -6.13
N ALA A 24 13.27 55.98 -6.90
CA ALA A 24 12.25 54.96 -7.13
C ALA A 24 12.17 54.07 -5.88
N ARG A 25 11.26 54.39 -4.96
CA ARG A 25 10.78 53.43 -3.95
C ARG A 25 10.10 52.27 -4.68
N PHE A 26 10.72 51.09 -4.66
CA PHE A 26 10.07 49.86 -5.09
C PHE A 26 8.91 49.55 -4.14
N ARG A 27 7.69 49.96 -4.50
CA ARG A 27 6.46 49.44 -3.90
C ARG A 27 6.11 48.15 -4.64
N PHE A 28 6.31 47.00 -4.00
CA PHE A 28 5.67 45.76 -4.45
C PHE A 28 4.15 45.95 -4.35
N SER A 29 3.49 46.14 -5.50
CA SER A 29 2.03 46.20 -5.56
C SER A 29 1.49 44.78 -5.69
N LEU A 30 0.88 44.28 -4.60
CA LEU A 30 0.19 42.99 -4.54
C LEU A 30 -1.10 42.92 -5.40
N LYS A 31 -1.41 43.93 -6.23
CA LYS A 31 -2.68 44.00 -7.00
C LYS A 31 -2.78 43.05 -8.20
N ASN A 32 -1.79 42.18 -8.43
CA ASN A 32 -1.78 41.34 -9.62
C ASN A 32 -2.64 40.09 -9.38
N LYS A 33 -3.79 39.99 -10.07
CA LYS A 33 -4.76 38.88 -9.90
C LYS A 33 -4.12 37.50 -10.06
N SER A 34 -3.06 37.38 -10.87
CA SER A 34 -2.28 36.15 -11.05
C SER A 34 -1.49 35.72 -9.80
N VAL A 35 -1.05 36.67 -8.98
CA VAL A 35 -0.36 36.39 -7.70
C VAL A 35 -1.35 35.89 -6.67
N HIS A 36 -2.55 36.51 -6.61
CA HIS A 36 -3.63 36.02 -5.76
C HIS A 36 -4.12 34.63 -6.18
N PHE A 37 -4.23 34.38 -7.49
CA PHE A 37 -4.60 33.05 -7.99
C PHE A 37 -3.53 32.00 -7.67
N GLY A 38 -2.24 32.32 -7.85
CA GLY A 38 -1.15 31.43 -7.47
C GLY A 38 -1.10 31.13 -5.96
N LEU A 39 -1.34 32.14 -5.12
CA LEU A 39 -1.38 31.97 -3.67
C LEU A 39 -2.58 31.12 -3.24
N LEU A 40 -3.76 31.37 -3.83
CA LEU A 40 -4.98 30.59 -3.58
C LEU A 40 -4.84 29.15 -4.06
N ALA A 41 -4.25 28.92 -5.24
CA ALA A 41 -3.98 27.58 -5.74
C ALA A 41 -2.99 26.82 -4.86
N SER A 42 -1.96 27.51 -4.35
CA SER A 42 -0.99 26.92 -3.40
C SER A 42 -1.67 26.56 -2.08
N ILE A 43 -2.48 27.47 -1.52
CA ILE A 43 -3.25 27.20 -0.29
C ILE A 43 -4.24 26.04 -0.50
N PHE A 44 -4.88 25.96 -1.66
CA PHE A 44 -5.79 24.87 -2.01
C PHE A 44 -5.05 23.54 -2.11
N LEU A 45 -3.87 23.50 -2.74
CA LEU A 45 -2.98 22.33 -2.79
C LEU A 45 -2.53 21.86 -1.40
N PHE A 46 -2.22 22.79 -0.48
CA PHE A 46 -1.87 22.45 0.90
C PHE A 46 -3.09 21.99 1.73
N ALA A 47 -4.31 22.40 1.37
CA ALA A 47 -5.53 22.03 2.07
C ALA A 47 -6.10 20.66 1.64
N THR A 48 -5.71 20.12 0.48
CA THR A 48 -6.20 18.83 -0.05
C THR A 48 -5.39 17.61 0.41
N GLY A 49 -4.43 17.77 1.34
CA GLY A 49 -3.49 16.71 1.74
C GLY A 49 -3.93 15.84 2.92
N CYS A 50 -5.07 16.11 3.55
CA CYS A 50 -5.55 15.28 4.67
C CYS A 50 -6.32 14.07 4.14
N SER A 51 -5.62 12.93 3.99
CA SER A 51 -6.28 11.63 3.80
C SER A 51 -6.39 10.91 5.14
N SER A 52 -7.61 10.55 5.54
CA SER A 52 -7.89 9.74 6.73
C SER A 52 -7.85 8.23 6.40
N HIS A 53 -6.74 7.75 5.83
CA HIS A 53 -6.65 6.36 5.38
C HIS A 53 -5.80 5.50 6.31
N ASP A 54 -6.31 4.29 6.57
CA ASP A 54 -5.76 3.22 7.42
C ASP A 54 -4.51 2.54 6.85
N GLN A 55 -3.83 3.17 5.87
CA GLN A 55 -2.66 2.66 5.13
C GLN A 55 -1.56 3.71 4.97
N SER A 56 -1.39 4.56 5.98
CA SER A 56 -0.40 5.64 5.94
C SER A 56 0.96 5.20 6.47
N THR A 57 2.02 5.32 5.65
CA THR A 57 3.41 5.12 6.08
C THR A 57 3.90 6.18 7.08
N TRP A 58 3.13 7.24 7.28
CA TRP A 58 3.38 8.27 8.29
C TRP A 58 2.82 7.92 9.66
N GLN A 59 1.99 6.88 9.75
CA GLN A 59 1.44 6.36 10.99
C GLN A 59 2.12 5.04 11.32
N ALA A 60 3.33 5.12 11.87
CA ALA A 60 4.08 3.96 12.33
C ALA A 60 3.52 3.45 13.65
N LEU A 61 2.99 2.22 13.64
CA LEU A 61 2.43 1.54 14.81
C LEU A 61 3.39 0.52 15.44
N GLY A 62 4.60 0.38 14.90
CA GLY A 62 5.58 -0.61 15.34
C GLY A 62 7.03 -0.20 15.15
N PRO A 63 7.99 -1.00 15.65
CA PRO A 63 9.41 -0.66 15.64
C PRO A 63 10.01 -0.59 14.23
N VAL A 64 9.62 -1.50 13.33
CA VAL A 64 10.11 -1.55 11.95
C VAL A 64 9.65 -0.30 11.18
N ALA A 65 8.34 -0.03 11.14
CA ALA A 65 7.80 1.18 10.51
C ALA A 65 8.36 2.46 11.14
N GLN A 66 8.59 2.49 12.46
CA GLN A 66 9.15 3.68 13.12
C GLN A 66 10.58 3.98 12.65
N LYS A 67 11.46 2.97 12.59
CA LYS A 67 12.84 3.15 12.08
C LYS A 67 12.84 3.62 10.61
N GLN A 68 11.91 3.11 9.80
CA GLN A 68 11.73 3.55 8.41
C GLN A 68 11.25 5.00 8.33
N LEU A 69 10.29 5.39 9.17
CA LEU A 69 9.76 6.75 9.24
C LEU A 69 10.83 7.75 9.70
N ASP A 70 11.69 7.39 10.65
CA ASP A 70 12.78 8.25 11.13
C ASP A 70 13.81 8.52 10.02
N LEU A 71 14.24 7.47 9.31
CA LEU A 71 15.11 7.60 8.14
C LEU A 71 14.47 8.48 7.06
N PHE A 72 13.20 8.23 6.75
CA PHE A 72 12.47 8.98 5.76
C PHE A 72 12.37 10.47 6.14
N ASN A 73 12.07 10.78 7.41
CA ASN A 73 11.96 12.14 7.90
C ASN A 73 13.27 12.93 7.80
N VAL A 74 14.39 12.31 8.18
CA VAL A 74 15.70 12.94 8.04
C VAL A 74 16.00 13.22 6.56
N LEU A 75 15.77 12.24 5.68
CA LEU A 75 15.96 12.41 4.23
C LEU A 75 15.08 13.52 3.68
N LEU A 76 13.79 13.53 4.03
CA LEU A 76 12.83 14.54 3.58
C LEU A 76 13.30 15.94 3.95
N TRP A 77 13.64 16.19 5.22
CA TRP A 77 14.01 17.53 5.66
C TRP A 77 15.36 18.00 5.11
N VAL A 78 16.31 17.09 4.91
CA VAL A 78 17.56 17.39 4.18
C VAL A 78 17.26 17.79 2.73
N MET A 79 16.40 17.03 2.04
CA MET A 79 16.01 17.35 0.66
C MET A 79 15.26 18.68 0.57
N VAL A 80 14.35 18.96 1.50
CA VAL A 80 13.64 20.25 1.58
C VAL A 80 14.63 21.41 1.76
N ALA A 81 15.63 21.27 2.63
CA ALA A 81 16.65 22.30 2.83
C ALA A 81 17.47 22.54 1.56
N VAL A 82 17.93 21.47 0.89
CA VAL A 82 18.68 21.56 -0.38
C VAL A 82 17.80 22.20 -1.46
N PHE A 83 16.54 21.79 -1.58
CA PHE A 83 15.59 22.35 -2.53
C PHE A 83 15.42 23.86 -2.33
N ILE A 84 15.18 24.31 -1.10
CA ILE A 84 15.04 25.74 -0.78
C ILE A 84 16.31 26.53 -1.17
N VAL A 85 17.49 25.97 -0.91
CA VAL A 85 18.77 26.62 -1.25
C VAL A 85 18.95 26.73 -2.77
N VAL A 86 18.77 25.62 -3.49
CA VAL A 86 18.96 25.57 -4.95
C VAL A 86 17.94 26.44 -5.67
N GLU A 87 16.65 26.26 -5.37
CA GLU A 87 15.57 27.07 -5.95
C GLU A 87 15.69 28.54 -5.53
N GLY A 88 16.08 28.80 -4.27
CA GLY A 88 16.32 30.16 -3.79
C GLY A 88 17.42 30.88 -4.58
N ILE A 89 18.55 30.21 -4.82
CA ILE A 89 19.66 30.74 -5.63
C ILE A 89 19.23 30.92 -7.09
N LEU A 90 18.49 29.96 -7.65
CA LEU A 90 17.98 30.02 -9.02
C LEU A 90 17.02 31.20 -9.21
N LEU A 91 16.02 31.32 -8.33
CA LEU A 91 15.06 32.42 -8.32
C LEU A 91 15.78 33.76 -8.11
N TYR A 92 16.73 33.82 -7.18
CA TYR A 92 17.58 34.99 -7.00
C TYR A 92 18.31 35.35 -8.29
N ALA A 93 18.93 34.38 -8.97
CA ALA A 93 19.67 34.62 -10.19
C ALA A 93 18.76 35.13 -11.33
N ILE A 94 17.59 34.50 -11.50
CA ILE A 94 16.56 34.90 -12.48
C ILE A 94 16.11 36.34 -12.23
N ILE A 95 15.83 36.71 -10.98
CA ILE A 95 15.33 38.05 -10.63
C ILE A 95 16.44 39.10 -10.72
N ARG A 96 17.63 38.79 -10.18
CA ARG A 96 18.73 39.74 -10.02
C ARG A 96 19.49 40.00 -11.32
N TYR A 97 19.68 38.97 -12.14
CA TYR A 97 20.48 39.01 -13.37
C TYR A 97 19.65 39.01 -14.65
N ARG A 98 18.34 39.27 -14.56
CA ARG A 98 17.47 39.45 -15.72
C ARG A 98 17.99 40.58 -16.63
N LYS A 99 18.33 40.24 -17.88
CA LYS A 99 18.83 41.20 -18.87
C LYS A 99 17.81 42.31 -19.12
N ARG A 100 18.26 43.56 -19.07
CA ARG A 100 17.47 44.75 -19.45
C ARG A 100 17.93 45.32 -20.79
N PRO A 101 17.06 46.02 -21.54
CA PRO A 101 17.46 46.70 -22.78
C PRO A 101 18.64 47.64 -22.54
N GLY A 102 19.67 47.56 -23.39
CA GLY A 102 20.86 48.42 -23.31
C GLY A 102 21.95 48.00 -22.32
N GLN A 103 21.80 46.87 -21.60
CA GLN A 103 22.87 46.41 -20.69
C GLN A 103 24.09 45.86 -21.45
N PRO A 104 25.33 46.24 -21.03
CA PRO A 104 26.56 45.70 -21.60
C PRO A 104 26.73 44.21 -21.24
N ARG A 105 27.66 43.54 -21.94
CA ARG A 105 27.97 42.12 -21.67
C ARG A 105 28.50 41.96 -20.23
N PRO A 106 28.08 40.91 -19.49
CA PRO A 106 28.58 40.66 -18.14
C PRO A 106 30.06 40.21 -18.17
N PRO A 107 30.75 40.26 -17.01
CA PRO A 107 32.10 39.71 -16.87
C PRO A 107 32.16 38.24 -17.29
N GLN A 108 33.21 37.85 -18.03
CA GLN A 108 33.41 36.47 -18.50
C GLN A 108 34.20 35.66 -17.47
N LEU A 109 33.49 35.13 -16.48
CA LEU A 109 34.02 34.25 -15.43
C LEU A 109 33.87 32.79 -15.86
N HIS A 110 34.89 31.96 -15.61
CA HIS A 110 34.92 30.56 -16.08
C HIS A 110 34.67 29.51 -14.98
N GLY A 111 34.81 29.87 -13.70
CA GLY A 111 34.60 28.93 -12.60
C GLY A 111 35.14 29.44 -11.27
N HIS A 112 34.98 28.63 -10.23
CA HIS A 112 35.51 28.93 -8.90
C HIS A 112 35.84 27.62 -8.18
N THR A 113 37.09 27.18 -8.28
CA THR A 113 37.55 25.87 -7.82
C THR A 113 37.19 25.54 -6.36
N VAL A 114 37.25 26.53 -5.45
CA VAL A 114 36.88 26.32 -4.05
C VAL A 114 35.37 26.05 -3.91
N LEU A 115 34.55 26.70 -4.73
CA LEU A 115 33.09 26.51 -4.70
C LEU A 115 32.74 25.15 -5.32
N GLU A 116 33.42 24.81 -6.41
CA GLU A 116 33.36 23.50 -7.07
C GLU A 116 33.69 22.34 -6.11
N LEU A 117 34.77 22.48 -5.35
CA LEU A 117 35.14 21.49 -4.34
C LEU A 117 34.12 21.43 -3.20
N THR A 118 33.65 22.59 -2.73
CA THR A 118 32.72 22.68 -1.59
C THR A 118 31.39 21.97 -1.86
N TRP A 119 30.74 22.24 -3.00
CA TRP A 119 29.47 21.59 -3.34
C TRP A 119 29.62 20.15 -3.80
N THR A 120 30.85 19.66 -3.99
CA THR A 120 31.10 18.24 -4.30
C THR A 120 31.31 17.46 -3.01
N VAL A 121 32.22 17.95 -2.16
CA VAL A 121 32.59 17.27 -0.91
C VAL A 121 31.43 17.22 0.08
N ILE A 122 30.67 18.30 0.25
CA ILE A 122 29.57 18.35 1.23
C ILE A 122 28.48 17.31 0.92
N PRO A 123 27.87 17.27 -0.29
CA PRO A 123 26.89 16.25 -0.62
C PRO A 123 27.44 14.83 -0.60
N THR A 124 28.71 14.62 -1.00
CA THR A 124 29.34 13.31 -0.91
C THR A 124 29.41 12.81 0.53
N ILE A 125 29.89 13.63 1.47
CA ILE A 125 29.94 13.26 2.89
C ILE A 125 28.54 12.98 3.44
N LEU A 126 27.57 13.83 3.07
CA LEU A 126 26.18 13.68 3.51
C LEU A 126 25.57 12.35 3.05
N VAL A 127 25.72 11.99 1.77
CA VAL A 127 25.21 10.73 1.22
C VAL A 127 25.93 9.53 1.85
N LEU A 128 27.25 9.61 2.07
CA LEU A 128 27.99 8.54 2.74
C LEU A 128 27.51 8.32 4.18
N ALA A 129 27.31 9.39 4.95
CA ALA A 129 26.82 9.29 6.33
C ALA A 129 25.42 8.67 6.39
N LEU A 130 24.50 9.12 5.52
CA LEU A 130 23.15 8.55 5.42
C LEU A 130 23.16 7.10 4.94
N GLY A 131 24.03 6.75 3.99
CA GLY A 131 24.19 5.38 3.52
C GLY A 131 24.65 4.43 4.61
N VAL A 132 25.65 4.85 5.41
CA VAL A 132 26.12 4.06 6.57
C VAL A 132 24.99 3.85 7.58
N TRP A 133 24.25 4.92 7.92
CA TRP A 133 23.12 4.80 8.84
C TRP A 133 22.03 3.88 8.29
N SER A 134 21.68 4.01 7.01
CA SER A 134 20.69 3.14 6.36
C SER A 134 21.08 1.66 6.41
N VAL A 135 22.36 1.33 6.25
CA VAL A 135 22.84 -0.07 6.32
C VAL A 135 22.70 -0.62 7.74
N PHE A 136 23.04 0.17 8.77
CA PHE A 136 22.82 -0.27 10.17
C PHE A 136 21.34 -0.47 10.48
N THR A 137 20.48 0.47 10.04
CA THR A 137 19.03 0.32 10.23
C THR A 137 18.50 -0.92 9.51
N LEU A 138 19.02 -1.28 8.33
CA LEU A 138 18.64 -2.51 7.63
C LEU A 138 18.94 -3.76 8.47
N PHE A 139 20.13 -3.84 9.07
CA PHE A 139 20.47 -4.97 9.94
C PHE A 139 19.65 -5.00 11.24
N ASP A 140 19.28 -3.84 11.78
CA ASP A 140 18.45 -3.74 12.98
C ASP A 140 17.01 -4.23 12.75
N ILE A 141 16.47 -4.09 11.53
CA ILE A 141 15.08 -4.48 11.22
C ILE A 141 14.99 -5.88 10.59
N ASP A 142 16.11 -6.57 10.39
CA ASP A 142 16.13 -7.90 9.75
C ASP A 142 15.47 -8.98 10.63
N LYS A 143 15.59 -8.83 11.96
CA LYS A 143 15.01 -9.74 12.95
C LYS A 143 14.52 -8.97 14.20
N PRO A 144 13.56 -9.52 14.96
CA PRO A 144 13.15 -8.93 16.24
C PRO A 144 14.30 -8.91 17.26
N ASP A 145 14.27 -8.02 18.25
CA ASP A 145 15.25 -8.03 19.35
C ASP A 145 14.97 -9.26 20.21
N ASP A 146 16.02 -9.92 20.70
CA ASP A 146 15.90 -11.12 21.53
C ASP A 146 15.15 -10.82 22.86
N LYS A 147 14.95 -9.53 23.19
CA LYS A 147 14.19 -9.06 24.37
C LYS A 147 12.68 -9.02 24.17
N ASP A 148 12.21 -9.06 22.92
CA ASP A 148 10.80 -8.84 22.59
C ASP A 148 9.93 -10.11 22.79
N GLY A 149 10.55 -11.20 23.28
CA GLY A 149 9.87 -12.48 23.55
C GLY A 149 9.93 -13.45 22.36
N GLU A 150 9.27 -14.59 22.51
CA GLU A 150 9.16 -15.58 21.43
C GLU A 150 8.17 -15.07 20.36
N PRO A 151 8.58 -14.99 19.09
CA PRO A 151 7.69 -14.50 18.04
C PRO A 151 6.50 -15.43 17.77
N LEU A 152 5.32 -14.85 17.51
CA LEU A 152 4.22 -15.58 16.90
C LEU A 152 4.54 -15.82 15.42
N HIS A 153 4.67 -17.08 15.02
CA HIS A 153 4.94 -17.45 13.65
C HIS A 153 3.66 -17.54 12.82
N VAL A 154 3.66 -16.88 11.66
CA VAL A 154 2.57 -16.95 10.68
C VAL A 154 3.17 -17.20 9.30
N THR A 155 2.67 -18.20 8.59
CA THR A 155 2.96 -18.38 7.17
C THR A 155 1.89 -17.67 6.36
N VAL A 156 2.32 -16.80 5.45
CA VAL A 156 1.46 -16.05 4.55
C VAL A 156 1.67 -16.59 3.15
N THR A 157 0.59 -17.04 2.51
CA THR A 157 0.62 -17.47 1.11
C THR A 157 -0.19 -16.51 0.24
N GLY A 158 0.43 -16.00 -0.81
CA GLY A 158 -0.23 -15.18 -1.82
C GLY A 158 -0.81 -16.06 -2.92
N HIS A 159 -2.10 -15.88 -3.20
CA HIS A 159 -2.80 -16.50 -4.33
C HIS A 159 -3.43 -15.41 -5.20
N GLN A 160 -3.66 -15.66 -6.47
CA GLN A 160 -4.47 -14.79 -7.33
C GLN A 160 -5.95 -14.92 -6.93
N TRP A 161 -6.58 -13.96 -6.25
CA TRP A 161 -6.08 -12.67 -5.73
C TRP A 161 -6.49 -12.48 -4.27
N TRP A 162 -5.93 -13.25 -3.35
CA TRP A 162 -6.26 -13.24 -1.93
C TRP A 162 -5.06 -13.78 -1.12
N PHE A 163 -5.04 -13.50 0.19
CA PHE A 163 -3.98 -13.95 1.10
C PHE A 163 -4.49 -15.01 2.07
N GLU A 164 -3.73 -16.10 2.20
CA GLU A 164 -3.90 -17.11 3.23
C GLU A 164 -2.96 -16.83 4.40
N PHE A 165 -3.47 -16.99 5.63
CA PHE A 165 -2.69 -16.86 6.85
C PHE A 165 -2.78 -18.15 7.65
N GLU A 166 -1.65 -18.83 7.79
CA GLU A 166 -1.54 -20.02 8.62
C GLU A 166 -0.74 -19.73 9.89
N TYR A 167 -1.32 -20.04 11.03
CA TYR A 167 -0.69 -20.04 12.34
C TYR A 167 -0.34 -21.50 12.67
N PRO A 168 0.93 -21.93 12.54
CA PRO A 168 1.31 -23.30 12.87
C PRO A 168 1.04 -23.62 14.35
N ASP A 169 1.23 -22.62 15.21
CA ASP A 169 0.83 -22.60 16.61
C ASP A 169 0.33 -21.19 16.96
N ALA A 170 -0.98 -21.01 17.01
CA ALA A 170 -1.61 -19.78 17.46
C ALA A 170 -1.63 -19.65 18.99
N GLY A 171 -1.13 -20.66 19.71
CA GLY A 171 -1.21 -20.79 21.16
C GLY A 171 -1.70 -22.18 21.55
N ASN A 172 -1.06 -22.76 22.58
CA ASN A 172 -1.38 -24.08 23.11
C ASN A 172 -1.35 -25.23 22.07
N GLY A 173 -0.54 -25.10 21.01
CA GLY A 173 -0.43 -26.07 19.93
C GLY A 173 -1.60 -26.05 18.94
N LYS A 174 -2.43 -25.01 18.97
CA LYS A 174 -3.61 -24.90 18.09
C LYS A 174 -3.22 -24.31 16.74
N ARG A 175 -3.38 -25.09 15.68
CA ARG A 175 -3.23 -24.60 14.30
C ARG A 175 -4.48 -23.87 13.84
N ILE A 176 -4.30 -22.70 13.22
CA ILE A 176 -5.38 -21.88 12.68
C ILE A 176 -5.04 -21.47 11.25
N THR A 177 -6.02 -21.47 10.35
CA THR A 177 -5.87 -20.95 8.98
C THR A 177 -6.99 -19.99 8.65
N THR A 178 -6.65 -18.73 8.39
CA THR A 178 -7.62 -17.70 7.99
C THR A 178 -7.33 -17.23 6.57
N ALA A 179 -8.25 -16.46 5.99
CA ALA A 179 -8.07 -15.89 4.67
C ALA A 179 -8.47 -14.41 4.66
N ASN A 180 -7.55 -13.56 4.23
CA ASN A 180 -7.67 -12.09 4.18
C ASN A 180 -7.93 -11.38 5.52
N ASP A 181 -7.84 -12.08 6.64
CA ASP A 181 -7.96 -11.51 7.99
C ASP A 181 -6.81 -12.05 8.86
N LEU A 182 -5.79 -11.22 9.07
CA LEU A 182 -4.64 -11.52 9.91
C LEU A 182 -4.91 -10.95 11.31
N ARG A 183 -4.95 -11.80 12.34
CA ARG A 183 -5.10 -11.37 13.74
C ARG A 183 -3.79 -11.47 14.49
N ILE A 184 -3.45 -10.43 15.25
CA ILE A 184 -2.20 -10.36 16.01
C ILE A 184 -2.44 -9.73 17.40
N PRO A 185 -1.76 -10.18 18.45
CA PRO A 185 -1.71 -9.46 19.72
C PRO A 185 -0.76 -8.25 19.65
N VAL A 186 -1.04 -7.23 20.45
CA VAL A 186 -0.10 -6.11 20.68
C VAL A 186 1.12 -6.55 21.47
N ASP A 187 2.23 -5.82 21.30
CA ASP A 187 3.49 -5.99 22.04
C ASP A 187 4.11 -7.40 21.92
N VAL A 188 3.79 -8.12 20.84
CA VAL A 188 4.36 -9.42 20.48
C VAL A 188 4.95 -9.37 19.08
N PRO A 189 6.21 -9.82 18.88
CA PRO A 189 6.79 -9.95 17.55
C PRO A 189 6.04 -10.97 16.70
N ILE A 190 5.72 -10.59 15.47
CA ILE A 190 5.07 -11.45 14.49
C ILE A 190 6.09 -11.78 13.41
N SER A 191 6.51 -13.04 13.35
CA SER A 191 7.45 -13.56 12.34
C SER A 191 6.67 -14.15 11.18
N LEU A 192 6.91 -13.64 9.98
CA LEU A 192 6.19 -13.98 8.77
C LEU A 192 7.06 -14.75 7.81
N THR A 193 6.64 -15.96 7.44
CA THR A 193 7.16 -16.69 6.28
C THR A 193 6.27 -16.38 5.08
N LEU A 194 6.82 -15.80 4.02
CA LEU A 194 6.09 -15.38 2.83
C LEU A 194 6.29 -16.37 1.69
N LEU A 195 5.19 -16.92 1.19
CA LEU A 195 5.13 -17.90 0.11
C LEU A 195 4.21 -17.44 -1.03
N SER A 196 4.42 -17.97 -2.22
CA SER A 196 3.48 -17.89 -3.33
C SER A 196 3.46 -19.24 -4.04
N ASP A 197 2.31 -19.63 -4.56
CA ASP A 197 2.15 -20.85 -5.36
C ASP A 197 1.68 -20.57 -6.80
N ASP A 198 1.64 -19.30 -7.20
CA ASP A 198 1.33 -18.86 -8.55
C ASP A 198 2.32 -17.79 -9.04
N VAL A 199 1.95 -16.52 -9.12
CA VAL A 199 2.77 -15.39 -9.58
C VAL A 199 3.47 -14.70 -8.41
N ILE A 200 4.33 -13.72 -8.71
CA ILE A 200 4.91 -12.88 -7.67
C ILE A 200 3.81 -11.99 -7.07
N HIS A 201 3.75 -11.94 -5.75
CA HIS A 201 2.96 -10.96 -4.98
C HIS A 201 3.89 -10.13 -4.11
N SER A 202 3.36 -9.16 -3.35
CA SER A 202 4.14 -8.46 -2.33
C SER A 202 3.26 -8.16 -1.14
N PHE A 203 3.62 -8.70 0.01
CA PHE A 203 2.88 -8.53 1.23
C PHE A 203 3.22 -7.18 1.85
N TRP A 204 2.21 -6.35 2.13
CA TRP A 204 2.43 -5.01 2.66
C TRP A 204 1.36 -4.59 3.68
N VAL A 205 1.84 -4.21 4.87
CA VAL A 205 1.05 -3.56 5.93
C VAL A 205 1.74 -2.23 6.28
N PRO A 206 1.37 -1.12 5.62
CA PRO A 206 2.13 0.14 5.65
C PRO A 206 2.39 0.70 7.06
N ASN A 207 1.46 0.50 7.99
CA ASN A 207 1.58 0.97 9.36
C ASN A 207 2.58 0.18 10.22
N LEU A 208 2.89 -1.06 9.85
CA LEU A 208 3.71 -1.98 10.65
C LEU A 208 5.11 -2.18 10.05
N ALA A 209 5.22 -2.30 8.72
CA ALA A 209 6.49 -2.51 8.04
C ALA A 209 6.47 -2.14 6.55
N GLY A 210 7.66 -2.14 5.96
CA GLY A 210 7.82 -2.10 4.50
C GLY A 210 7.28 -3.37 3.83
N LYS A 211 7.06 -3.31 2.52
CA LYS A 211 6.61 -4.47 1.75
C LYS A 211 7.75 -5.47 1.55
N LEU A 212 7.41 -6.76 1.44
CA LEU A 212 8.35 -7.79 0.99
C LEU A 212 7.67 -8.72 -0.02
N ASP A 213 8.40 -9.01 -1.11
CA ASP A 213 7.85 -9.76 -2.24
C ASP A 213 7.72 -11.24 -1.89
N MET A 214 6.67 -11.88 -2.39
CA MET A 214 6.38 -13.30 -2.24
C MET A 214 6.70 -13.96 -3.57
N ILE A 215 7.72 -14.82 -3.61
CA ILE A 215 8.28 -15.33 -4.86
C ILE A 215 8.03 -16.84 -4.93
N PRO A 216 7.39 -17.37 -5.99
CA PRO A 216 6.95 -18.78 -6.02
C PRO A 216 8.03 -19.85 -5.79
N THR A 217 9.30 -19.51 -6.05
CA THR A 217 10.43 -20.46 -6.01
C THR A 217 11.28 -20.37 -4.73
N ARG A 218 10.91 -19.50 -3.78
CA ARG A 218 11.65 -19.33 -2.52
C ARG A 218 10.75 -18.77 -1.42
N SER A 219 11.07 -19.09 -0.17
CA SER A 219 10.51 -18.35 0.96
C SER A 219 11.27 -17.05 1.16
N ASN A 220 10.54 -16.00 1.54
CA ASN A 220 11.10 -14.81 2.15
C ASN A 220 10.59 -14.73 3.59
N GLU A 221 11.34 -14.06 4.45
CA GLU A 221 10.97 -13.85 5.84
C GLU A 221 10.97 -12.36 6.15
N MET A 222 10.00 -11.93 6.94
CA MET A 222 9.98 -10.60 7.54
C MET A 222 9.37 -10.68 8.92
N TRP A 223 9.43 -9.60 9.67
CA TRP A 223 8.70 -9.49 10.92
C TRP A 223 8.16 -8.08 11.10
N PHE A 224 7.19 -7.97 11.99
CA PHE A 224 6.76 -6.69 12.53
C PHE A 224 6.18 -6.89 13.94
N GLN A 225 5.83 -5.80 14.59
CA GLN A 225 5.09 -5.78 15.85
C GLN A 225 4.16 -4.57 15.84
N ALA A 226 3.03 -4.67 16.52
CA ALA A 226 2.18 -3.52 16.84
C ALA A 226 2.39 -3.12 18.30
N ASP A 227 2.89 -1.91 18.54
CA ASP A 227 3.16 -1.41 19.89
C ASP A 227 1.89 -0.76 20.47
N SER A 228 1.42 -1.26 21.61
CA SER A 228 0.18 -0.76 22.24
C SER A 228 0.25 0.74 22.54
N ASN A 229 1.43 1.26 22.86
CA ASN A 229 1.68 2.67 23.17
C ASN A 229 1.64 3.62 21.96
N LYS A 230 1.58 3.09 20.73
CA LYS A 230 1.46 3.85 19.46
C LYS A 230 0.05 3.82 18.89
N ILE A 231 -0.86 3.07 19.49
CA ILE A 231 -2.23 2.91 19.03
C ILE A 231 -3.13 3.82 19.88
N ASP A 232 -3.61 4.89 19.28
CA ASP A 232 -4.50 5.86 19.96
C ASP A 232 -5.94 5.36 20.13
N GLN A 233 -6.32 4.30 19.41
CA GLN A 233 -7.67 3.73 19.39
C GLN A 233 -7.81 2.61 20.42
N ALA A 234 -9.03 2.38 20.90
CA ALA A 234 -9.31 1.23 21.75
C ALA A 234 -9.12 -0.07 20.95
N LEU A 235 -8.50 -1.07 21.57
CA LEU A 235 -8.36 -2.41 21.01
C LEU A 235 -9.70 -3.18 21.13
N PRO A 236 -9.99 -4.11 20.20
CA PRO A 236 -9.23 -4.38 18.98
C PRO A 236 -9.38 -3.29 17.92
N VAL A 237 -8.31 -3.04 17.15
CA VAL A 237 -8.30 -2.10 16.01
C VAL A 237 -7.94 -2.84 14.73
N THR A 238 -8.60 -2.50 13.63
CA THR A 238 -8.33 -3.09 12.31
C THR A 238 -7.63 -2.07 11.43
N ILE A 239 -6.52 -2.48 10.82
CA ILE A 239 -5.79 -1.71 9.80
C ILE A 239 -5.74 -2.50 8.49
N SER A 240 -5.49 -1.84 7.37
CA SER A 240 -5.54 -2.52 6.07
C SER A 240 -4.16 -2.93 5.55
N GLY A 241 -4.07 -4.11 4.97
CA GLY A 241 -2.96 -4.58 4.15
C GLY A 241 -3.35 -4.80 2.70
N GLN A 242 -2.36 -4.90 1.81
CA GLN A 242 -2.59 -5.10 0.38
C GLN A 242 -1.43 -5.78 -0.34
N CYS A 243 -1.72 -6.29 -1.54
CA CYS A 243 -0.70 -6.69 -2.49
C CYS A 243 -0.03 -5.45 -3.13
N ALA A 244 1.30 -5.45 -3.16
CA ALA A 244 2.12 -4.36 -3.69
C ALA A 244 3.02 -4.78 -4.88
N GLU A 245 2.69 -5.88 -5.55
CA GLU A 245 3.32 -6.32 -6.81
C GLU A 245 2.23 -6.70 -7.81
N LEU A 246 2.38 -6.28 -9.07
CA LEU A 246 1.36 -6.47 -10.09
C LEU A 246 1.17 -7.96 -10.39
N CYS A 247 0.12 -8.55 -9.82
CA CYS A 247 -0.16 -9.98 -9.87
C CYS A 247 -1.32 -10.37 -10.80
N GLY A 248 -1.69 -9.52 -11.75
CA GLY A 248 -2.73 -9.82 -12.76
C GLY A 248 -3.98 -8.93 -12.66
N LEU A 249 -5.08 -9.40 -13.24
CA LEU A 249 -6.28 -8.58 -13.52
C LEU A 249 -6.88 -7.95 -12.25
N ALA A 250 -7.03 -8.74 -11.18
CA ALA A 250 -7.61 -8.27 -9.92
C ALA A 250 -6.55 -7.79 -8.90
N HIS A 251 -5.35 -7.39 -9.34
CA HIS A 251 -4.27 -6.94 -8.46
C HIS A 251 -4.71 -5.83 -7.49
N ALA A 252 -5.38 -4.79 -7.99
CA ALA A 252 -5.86 -3.67 -7.16
C ALA A 252 -6.96 -4.06 -6.14
N LEU A 253 -7.52 -5.26 -6.30
CA LEU A 253 -8.59 -5.84 -5.48
C LEU A 253 -8.06 -6.94 -4.55
N MET A 254 -6.73 -7.05 -4.39
CA MET A 254 -6.08 -8.02 -3.51
C MET A 254 -5.68 -7.34 -2.19
N ARG A 255 -6.62 -7.29 -1.24
CA ARG A 255 -6.44 -6.67 0.08
C ARG A 255 -6.70 -7.68 1.20
N PHE A 256 -6.32 -7.28 2.40
CA PHE A 256 -6.60 -8.02 3.62
C PHE A 256 -6.66 -7.07 4.80
N ASP A 257 -7.23 -7.51 5.90
CA ASP A 257 -7.30 -6.77 7.14
C ASP A 257 -6.30 -7.35 8.13
N VAL A 258 -5.75 -6.48 8.98
CA VAL A 258 -4.95 -6.85 10.14
C VAL A 258 -5.67 -6.37 11.39
N THR A 259 -6.21 -7.32 12.16
CA THR A 259 -6.90 -7.06 13.42
C THR A 259 -5.91 -7.18 14.58
N ILE A 260 -5.59 -6.04 15.19
CA ILE A 260 -4.68 -5.91 16.32
C ILE A 260 -5.50 -5.97 17.61
N MET A 261 -5.15 -6.84 18.53
CA MET A 261 -5.96 -7.17 19.71
C MET A 261 -5.13 -7.17 21.00
N ASP A 262 -5.80 -7.07 22.15
CA ASP A 262 -5.19 -7.44 23.43
C ASP A 262 -4.90 -8.94 23.46
N GLN A 263 -3.89 -9.36 24.24
CA GLN A 263 -3.51 -10.78 24.36
C GLN A 263 -4.70 -11.65 24.80
N SER A 264 -5.52 -11.19 25.75
CA SER A 264 -6.69 -11.94 26.22
C SER A 264 -7.75 -12.15 25.14
N ASP A 265 -7.92 -11.18 24.24
CA ASP A 265 -8.89 -11.26 23.16
C ASP A 265 -8.36 -12.16 22.04
N PHE A 266 -7.05 -12.10 21.78
CA PHE A 266 -6.37 -13.04 20.88
C PHE A 266 -6.52 -14.48 21.38
N ASP A 267 -6.22 -14.74 22.66
CA ASP A 267 -6.37 -16.06 23.28
C ASP A 267 -7.84 -16.55 23.20
N SER A 268 -8.80 -15.66 23.46
CA SER A 268 -10.24 -15.98 23.35
C SER A 268 -10.65 -16.32 21.91
N TRP A 269 -10.10 -15.60 20.93
CA TRP A 269 -10.30 -15.91 19.51
C TRP A 269 -9.73 -17.29 19.18
N VAL A 270 -8.49 -17.56 19.60
CA VAL A 270 -7.82 -18.86 19.43
C VAL A 270 -8.68 -19.97 20.01
N GLU A 271 -9.16 -19.85 21.26
CA GLU A 271 -10.02 -20.86 21.89
C GLU A 271 -11.32 -21.07 21.11
N SER A 272 -11.96 -19.99 20.66
CA SER A 272 -13.24 -20.03 19.95
C SER A 272 -13.14 -20.58 18.52
N TYR A 273 -11.95 -20.60 17.92
CA TYR A 273 -11.72 -21.04 16.55
C TYR A 273 -12.04 -22.54 16.38
N SER A 274 -13.29 -22.86 16.06
CA SER A 274 -13.77 -24.21 15.86
C SER A 274 -15.10 -24.18 15.11
N PRO A 275 -15.38 -25.09 14.16
CA PRO A 275 -16.66 -25.13 13.48
C PRO A 275 -17.80 -25.36 14.49
N PRO A 276 -18.76 -24.43 14.66
CA PRO A 276 -19.88 -24.54 15.55
C PRO A 276 -20.88 -25.52 14.96
N PRO A 277 -21.71 -26.13 15.80
CA PRO A 277 -22.75 -27.03 15.33
C PRO A 277 -23.80 -26.28 14.50
N THR A 278 -24.02 -26.72 13.25
CA THR A 278 -25.12 -26.25 12.39
C THR A 278 -26.47 -26.53 13.05
N SER A 279 -27.14 -25.49 13.58
CA SER A 279 -28.30 -25.67 14.45
C SER A 279 -29.64 -25.48 13.74
N SER A 280 -29.78 -24.51 12.83
CA SER A 280 -31.06 -24.18 12.19
C SER A 280 -31.39 -25.10 11.00
N PRO A 281 -32.68 -25.39 10.71
CA PRO A 281 -33.07 -26.14 9.52
C PRO A 281 -32.59 -25.50 8.21
N LYS A 282 -32.60 -24.16 8.14
CA LYS A 282 -32.12 -23.38 7.00
C LYS A 282 -30.62 -23.58 6.77
N ALA A 283 -29.83 -23.50 7.84
CA ALA A 283 -28.38 -23.71 7.77
C ALA A 283 -28.02 -25.17 7.45
N LYS A 284 -28.82 -26.15 7.89
CA LYS A 284 -28.64 -27.56 7.48
C LYS A 284 -28.90 -27.78 5.99
N ALA A 285 -29.92 -27.13 5.42
CA ALA A 285 -30.13 -27.14 3.98
C ALA A 285 -28.97 -26.44 3.25
N GLY A 286 -28.48 -25.32 3.78
CA GLY A 286 -27.31 -24.61 3.25
C GLY A 286 -26.04 -25.43 3.27
N GLN A 287 -25.83 -26.23 4.32
CA GLN A 287 -24.70 -27.15 4.42
C GLN A 287 -24.72 -28.21 3.31
N GLN A 288 -25.90 -28.67 2.88
CA GLN A 288 -26.01 -29.59 1.75
C GLN A 288 -25.64 -28.91 0.43
N VAL A 289 -26.09 -27.67 0.22
CA VAL A 289 -25.69 -26.86 -0.94
C VAL A 289 -24.18 -26.63 -0.95
N PHE A 290 -23.59 -26.29 0.20
CA PHE A 290 -22.15 -26.13 0.37
C PHE A 290 -21.39 -27.42 0.04
N ALA A 291 -21.84 -28.55 0.59
CA ALA A 291 -21.23 -29.85 0.37
C ALA A 291 -21.21 -30.24 -1.12
N ALA A 292 -22.30 -29.97 -1.84
CA ALA A 292 -22.42 -30.31 -3.25
C ALA A 292 -21.59 -29.40 -4.19
N ASN A 293 -21.43 -28.13 -3.85
CA ASN A 293 -20.96 -27.11 -4.81
C ASN A 293 -19.65 -26.42 -4.43
N CYS A 294 -19.32 -26.32 -3.14
CA CYS A 294 -18.25 -25.44 -2.65
C CYS A 294 -17.03 -26.20 -2.13
N THR A 295 -17.21 -27.43 -1.65
CA THR A 295 -16.15 -28.23 -0.99
C THR A 295 -15.02 -28.69 -1.91
N LEU A 296 -15.21 -28.60 -3.23
CA LEU A 296 -14.13 -28.87 -4.19
C LEU A 296 -12.99 -27.85 -4.08
N CYS A 297 -13.32 -26.60 -3.69
CA CYS A 297 -12.36 -25.52 -3.60
C CYS A 297 -12.17 -25.04 -2.16
N HIS A 298 -13.26 -24.88 -1.39
CA HIS A 298 -13.22 -24.29 -0.06
C HIS A 298 -13.11 -25.35 1.04
N THR A 299 -12.16 -25.14 1.96
CA THR A 299 -12.12 -25.82 3.25
C THR A 299 -12.87 -25.04 4.33
N ILE A 300 -13.42 -25.76 5.31
CA ILE A 300 -14.06 -25.23 6.52
C ILE A 300 -13.38 -25.77 7.79
N ASN A 301 -12.21 -26.39 7.62
CA ASN A 301 -11.37 -26.85 8.72
C ASN A 301 -9.95 -27.16 8.19
N GLY A 302 -8.93 -26.60 8.84
CA GLY A 302 -7.53 -26.92 8.58
C GLY A 302 -6.88 -26.09 7.46
N ALA A 303 -5.58 -26.29 7.32
CA ALA A 303 -4.73 -25.69 6.30
C ALA A 303 -5.05 -26.23 4.91
N ASP A 304 -4.56 -25.53 3.88
CA ASP A 304 -4.57 -26.08 2.53
C ASP A 304 -3.66 -27.32 2.43
N ASP A 305 -3.97 -28.21 1.49
CA ASP A 305 -3.21 -29.45 1.31
C ASP A 305 -1.84 -29.14 0.66
N PRO A 306 -0.71 -29.45 1.33
CA PRO A 306 0.62 -29.18 0.78
C PRO A 306 0.87 -29.83 -0.59
N ALA A 307 0.26 -30.98 -0.87
CA ALA A 307 0.37 -31.63 -2.18
C ALA A 307 -0.37 -30.85 -3.27
N GLN A 308 -1.48 -30.19 -2.92
CA GLN A 308 -2.19 -29.30 -3.85
C GLN A 308 -1.38 -28.03 -4.08
N ALA A 309 -0.80 -27.44 -3.04
CA ALA A 309 0.11 -26.28 -3.18
C ALA A 309 1.30 -26.58 -4.09
N GLU A 310 1.96 -27.72 -3.92
CA GLU A 310 3.05 -28.16 -4.80
C GLU A 310 2.57 -28.38 -6.24
N SER A 311 1.38 -28.98 -6.41
CA SER A 311 0.76 -29.19 -7.72
C SER A 311 0.47 -27.89 -8.45
N ARG A 312 -0.06 -26.87 -7.75
CA ARG A 312 -0.31 -25.52 -8.30
C ARG A 312 0.98 -24.87 -8.76
N LEU A 313 1.99 -24.84 -7.89
CA LEU A 313 3.29 -24.27 -8.20
C LEU A 313 3.91 -24.95 -9.44
N LYS A 314 3.85 -26.28 -9.49
CA LYS A 314 4.36 -27.05 -10.64
C LYS A 314 3.56 -26.74 -11.92
N GLY A 315 2.24 -26.65 -11.82
CA GLY A 315 1.37 -26.24 -12.93
C GLY A 315 1.79 -24.88 -13.47
N PHE A 316 1.91 -23.89 -12.60
CA PHE A 316 2.37 -22.55 -12.93
C PHE A 316 3.76 -22.55 -13.60
N LEU A 317 4.75 -23.20 -12.99
CA LEU A 317 6.13 -23.23 -13.51
C LEU A 317 6.26 -23.92 -14.88
N THR A 318 5.34 -24.83 -15.20
CA THR A 318 5.30 -25.53 -16.50
C THR A 318 4.44 -24.81 -17.54
N GLY A 319 3.80 -23.69 -17.18
CA GLY A 319 2.84 -22.98 -18.02
C GLY A 319 1.54 -23.76 -18.26
N GLY A 320 1.26 -24.76 -17.43
CA GLY A 320 0.02 -25.53 -17.46
C GLY A 320 -1.10 -24.86 -16.65
N ASP A 321 -2.32 -25.35 -16.83
CA ASP A 321 -3.46 -24.90 -16.04
C ASP A 321 -3.27 -25.26 -14.55
N ILE A 322 -3.67 -24.34 -13.68
CA ILE A 322 -3.77 -24.57 -12.24
C ILE A 322 -5.01 -25.46 -12.02
N VAL A 323 -4.81 -26.77 -11.90
CA VAL A 323 -5.91 -27.76 -11.81
C VAL A 323 -6.58 -27.76 -10.44
N ALA A 324 -5.81 -27.54 -9.37
CA ALA A 324 -6.33 -27.41 -8.02
C ALA A 324 -6.35 -25.94 -7.64
N VAL A 325 -7.44 -25.24 -7.89
CA VAL A 325 -7.52 -23.79 -7.66
C VAL A 325 -7.54 -23.53 -6.15
N PRO A 326 -6.67 -22.64 -5.62
CA PRO A 326 -6.68 -22.31 -4.21
C PRO A 326 -7.92 -21.46 -3.91
N ALA A 327 -8.64 -21.76 -2.82
CA ALA A 327 -9.74 -20.94 -2.38
C ALA A 327 -9.68 -20.67 -0.88
N PRO A 328 -10.17 -19.49 -0.44
CA PRO A 328 -10.16 -19.10 0.96
C PRO A 328 -10.72 -20.18 1.89
N ASN A 329 -10.00 -20.51 2.96
CA ASN A 329 -10.60 -21.21 4.10
C ASN A 329 -11.81 -20.38 4.59
N LEU A 330 -12.94 -21.01 4.88
CA LEU A 330 -14.17 -20.33 5.30
C LEU A 330 -14.54 -20.62 6.77
N THR A 331 -13.67 -21.30 7.52
CA THR A 331 -13.91 -21.71 8.90
C THR A 331 -14.39 -20.54 9.74
N ASP A 332 -13.75 -19.38 9.67
CA ASP A 332 -14.04 -18.21 10.51
C ASP A 332 -14.74 -17.07 9.76
N LEU A 333 -15.49 -17.39 8.71
CA LEU A 333 -16.05 -16.40 7.80
C LEU A 333 -16.87 -15.32 8.51
N ARG A 334 -17.69 -15.66 9.51
CA ARG A 334 -18.57 -14.69 10.19
C ARG A 334 -17.79 -13.76 11.12
N THR A 335 -16.62 -14.16 11.60
CA THR A 335 -15.76 -13.26 12.38
C THR A 335 -15.09 -12.18 11.54
N ARG A 336 -15.11 -12.28 10.20
CA ARG A 336 -14.45 -11.32 9.31
C ARG A 336 -15.29 -10.05 9.14
N GLN A 337 -14.61 -8.92 8.96
CA GLN A 337 -15.26 -7.64 8.66
C GLN A 337 -15.51 -7.44 7.17
N THR A 338 -14.68 -8.07 6.32
CA THR A 338 -14.69 -7.87 4.88
C THR A 338 -14.80 -9.18 4.11
N LEU A 339 -15.19 -9.07 2.84
CA LEU A 339 -15.35 -10.15 1.87
C LEU A 339 -14.54 -9.84 0.60
N ALA A 340 -14.30 -10.88 -0.21
CA ALA A 340 -13.67 -10.79 -1.53
C ALA A 340 -12.24 -10.20 -1.53
N ALA A 341 -11.47 -10.54 -0.48
CA ALA A 341 -10.13 -10.01 -0.19
C ALA A 341 -10.14 -8.51 0.13
N GLY A 342 -10.89 -8.12 1.17
CA GLY A 342 -10.84 -6.78 1.75
C GLY A 342 -11.45 -5.65 0.90
N ILE A 343 -12.28 -5.96 -0.10
CA ILE A 343 -12.82 -4.96 -1.03
C ILE A 343 -14.21 -4.46 -0.67
N ILE A 344 -15.02 -5.28 0.02
CA ILE A 344 -16.37 -4.94 0.46
C ILE A 344 -16.61 -5.45 1.88
N GLU A 345 -17.52 -4.80 2.60
CA GLU A 345 -17.96 -5.25 3.92
C GLU A 345 -18.66 -6.60 3.85
N LEU A 346 -18.42 -7.47 4.83
CA LEU A 346 -19.17 -8.72 4.98
C LEU A 346 -20.56 -8.42 5.53
N SER A 347 -21.57 -8.60 4.70
CA SER A 347 -22.98 -8.57 5.09
C SER A 347 -23.75 -9.68 4.37
N GLU A 348 -24.94 -10.03 4.87
CA GLU A 348 -25.79 -11.02 4.20
C GLU A 348 -26.05 -10.63 2.73
N THR A 349 -26.36 -9.36 2.47
CA THR A 349 -26.58 -8.83 1.12
C THR A 349 -25.34 -8.96 0.25
N ASN A 350 -24.18 -8.54 0.75
CA ASN A 350 -22.94 -8.58 -0.03
C ASN A 350 -22.49 -10.02 -0.29
N LEU A 351 -22.70 -10.94 0.66
CA LEU A 351 -22.39 -12.35 0.47
C LEU A 351 -23.32 -13.02 -0.54
N ILE A 352 -24.61 -12.68 -0.54
CA ILE A 352 -25.55 -13.11 -1.59
C ILE A 352 -25.07 -12.63 -2.96
N ASN A 353 -24.69 -11.36 -3.09
CA ASN A 353 -24.25 -10.78 -4.35
C ASN A 353 -22.94 -11.43 -4.83
N TRP A 354 -21.98 -11.64 -3.92
CA TRP A 354 -20.74 -12.36 -4.20
C TRP A 354 -20.96 -13.79 -4.69
N ILE A 355 -21.85 -14.54 -4.05
CA ILE A 355 -22.16 -15.90 -4.49
C ILE A 355 -22.92 -15.90 -5.82
N ARG A 356 -23.75 -14.89 -6.08
CA ARG A 356 -24.52 -14.81 -7.32
C ARG A 356 -23.63 -14.52 -8.52
N ASP A 357 -22.81 -13.48 -8.42
CA ASP A 357 -21.92 -13.03 -9.49
C ASP A 357 -20.62 -12.46 -8.91
N PRO A 358 -19.61 -13.31 -8.67
CA PRO A 358 -18.33 -12.83 -8.15
C PRO A 358 -17.55 -12.00 -9.18
N GLU A 359 -17.82 -12.15 -10.48
CA GLU A 359 -17.14 -11.42 -11.56
C GLU A 359 -17.54 -9.94 -11.57
N GLU A 360 -18.80 -9.61 -11.25
CA GLU A 360 -19.26 -8.23 -11.09
C GLU A 360 -18.48 -7.48 -9.98
N ILE A 361 -18.14 -8.18 -8.90
CA ILE A 361 -17.45 -7.60 -7.73
C ILE A 361 -15.94 -7.59 -7.92
N LYS A 362 -15.38 -8.69 -8.45
CA LYS A 362 -13.94 -8.87 -8.60
C LYS A 362 -13.60 -9.51 -9.95
N PRO A 363 -13.46 -8.69 -11.01
CA PRO A 363 -13.22 -9.20 -12.35
C PRO A 363 -11.94 -10.05 -12.45
N GLY A 364 -12.04 -11.19 -13.11
CA GLY A 364 -10.96 -12.15 -13.33
C GLY A 364 -10.80 -13.20 -12.24
N ASN A 365 -11.59 -13.17 -11.17
CA ASN A 365 -11.43 -14.09 -10.05
C ASN A 365 -11.61 -15.56 -10.46
N TYR A 366 -10.84 -16.46 -9.84
CA TYR A 366 -10.94 -17.89 -10.16
C TYR A 366 -12.23 -18.57 -9.68
N MET A 367 -12.99 -17.97 -8.76
CA MET A 367 -14.26 -18.55 -8.33
C MET A 367 -15.25 -18.54 -9.51
N SER A 368 -15.40 -17.41 -10.22
CA SER A 368 -16.20 -17.30 -11.44
C SER A 368 -15.65 -18.19 -12.56
N ASP A 369 -14.34 -18.13 -12.81
CA ASP A 369 -13.71 -18.82 -13.95
C ASP A 369 -13.69 -20.34 -13.78
N LYS A 370 -13.64 -20.88 -12.55
CA LYS A 370 -13.33 -22.29 -12.30
C LYS A 370 -14.44 -23.08 -11.59
N ALA A 371 -15.29 -22.44 -10.79
CA ALA A 371 -16.31 -23.19 -10.05
C ALA A 371 -17.47 -23.61 -10.97
N ILE A 372 -17.89 -24.87 -10.85
CA ILE A 372 -18.86 -25.50 -11.76
C ILE A 372 -20.20 -24.76 -11.84
N ILE A 373 -20.62 -24.12 -10.75
CA ILE A 373 -21.89 -23.39 -10.67
C ILE A 373 -21.94 -22.15 -11.57
N TYR A 374 -20.80 -21.64 -12.05
CA TYR A 374 -20.74 -20.49 -12.97
C TYR A 374 -20.47 -20.90 -14.43
N GLN A 375 -20.25 -22.19 -14.70
CA GLN A 375 -19.91 -22.71 -16.02
C GLN A 375 -21.17 -22.86 -16.91
N ASN A 376 -21.91 -21.77 -17.08
CA ASN A 376 -23.12 -21.66 -17.90
C ASN A 376 -23.05 -20.42 -18.82
N GLU A 377 -24.04 -20.24 -19.69
CA GLU A 377 -24.04 -19.18 -20.71
C GLU A 377 -24.03 -17.75 -20.12
N ASN A 378 -24.51 -17.57 -18.89
CA ASN A 378 -24.66 -16.27 -18.25
C ASN A 378 -23.50 -15.92 -17.31
N GLY A 379 -22.68 -16.89 -16.89
CA GLY A 379 -21.59 -16.68 -15.92
C GLY A 379 -22.05 -16.41 -14.48
N ILE A 380 -23.35 -16.60 -14.19
CA ILE A 380 -23.98 -16.37 -12.88
C ILE A 380 -24.23 -17.73 -12.20
N ALA A 381 -24.26 -17.79 -10.88
CA ALA A 381 -24.50 -19.05 -10.16
C ALA A 381 -25.77 -19.79 -10.62
N ASP A 382 -25.61 -21.05 -11.02
CA ASP A 382 -26.70 -22.02 -11.28
C ASP A 382 -27.28 -22.56 -9.97
N LEU A 383 -27.80 -21.65 -9.15
CA LEU A 383 -28.45 -21.92 -7.87
C LEU A 383 -29.72 -21.07 -7.79
N SER A 384 -30.80 -21.65 -7.25
CA SER A 384 -32.01 -20.88 -6.96
C SER A 384 -31.79 -19.87 -5.84
N ASP A 385 -32.61 -18.81 -5.80
CA ASP A 385 -32.56 -17.81 -4.71
C ASP A 385 -32.71 -18.45 -3.33
N GLN A 386 -33.49 -19.53 -3.23
CA GLN A 386 -33.67 -20.28 -1.99
C GLN A 386 -32.40 -21.05 -1.59
N GLU A 387 -31.70 -21.65 -2.55
CA GLU A 387 -30.42 -22.34 -2.31
C GLU A 387 -29.34 -21.36 -1.88
N ILE A 388 -29.21 -20.21 -2.56
CA ILE A 388 -28.27 -19.15 -2.17
C ILE A 388 -28.60 -18.65 -0.75
N SER A 389 -29.87 -18.38 -0.44
CA SER A 389 -30.27 -17.92 0.89
C SER A 389 -29.98 -18.96 1.98
N ASN A 390 -30.15 -20.25 1.67
CA ASN A 390 -29.81 -21.34 2.60
C ASN A 390 -28.29 -21.43 2.80
N LEU A 391 -27.52 -21.39 1.71
CA LEU A 391 -26.05 -21.41 1.72
C LEU A 391 -25.49 -20.26 2.54
N VAL A 392 -25.97 -19.04 2.33
CA VAL A 392 -25.57 -17.84 3.10
C VAL A 392 -25.90 -18.01 4.58
N SER A 393 -27.08 -18.56 4.90
CA SER A 393 -27.42 -18.87 6.29
C SER A 393 -26.49 -19.92 6.92
N TYR A 394 -25.90 -20.82 6.14
CA TYR A 394 -24.88 -21.76 6.63
C TYR A 394 -23.53 -21.07 6.81
N LEU A 395 -23.08 -20.33 5.80
CA LEU A 395 -21.80 -19.62 5.78
C LEU A 395 -21.70 -18.57 6.91
N LEU A 396 -22.77 -17.83 7.18
CA LEU A 396 -22.85 -16.88 8.30
C LEU A 396 -23.12 -17.56 9.65
N ASN A 397 -23.16 -18.89 9.71
CA ASN A 397 -23.08 -19.64 10.96
C ASN A 397 -21.69 -20.25 11.18
N LEU A 398 -20.81 -20.26 10.17
CA LEU A 398 -19.40 -20.51 10.39
C LEU A 398 -18.84 -19.39 11.28
N PRO A 399 -17.88 -19.66 12.17
CA PRO A 399 -17.64 -18.86 13.37
C PRO A 399 -17.16 -17.47 13.05
#